data_AF-A0A699HT88-F1
#
_entry.id   AF-A0A699HT88-F1
#
_cell.length_a   1.000
_cell.length_b   1.000
_cell.length_c   1.000
_cell.angle_alpha   90.00
_cell.angle_beta   90.00
_cell.angle_gamma   90.00
#
_symmetry.space_group_name_H-M   'P 1'
#
loop_
_entity.id
_entity.type
_entity.pdbx_description
1 polymer ?
#
loop_
_entity_poly.entity_id
_entity_poly.type
_entity_poly.pdbx_seq_one_letter_code
_entity_poly.pdbx_strand_id
1 'polypeptide(L)'
;IPTEIEMPTYRTAAVDVVNNDEELRLSLDLLEERQERATVCEARAKSKMMKYYNARVRGVAFKPSDFVYRSNDASHAIAGEKLGPK
;
A
#
# COMPACT_ATOMS: atom_id res chain seq x y z
N ILE A 1 15.90 49.77 -18.35
CA ILE A 1 15.52 48.38 -17.97
C ILE A 1 16.08 47.49 -19.07
N PRO A 2 17.06 46.62 -18.81
CA PRO A 2 17.55 45.72 -19.85
C PRO A 2 16.47 44.68 -20.14
N THR A 3 16.21 44.43 -21.42
CA THR A 3 15.30 43.39 -21.89
C THR A 3 16.15 42.16 -22.18
N GLU A 4 15.90 41.05 -21.48
CA GLU A 4 16.56 39.78 -21.77
C GLU A 4 16.06 39.29 -23.15
N ILE A 5 16.93 39.36 -24.16
CA ILE A 5 16.66 38.77 -25.48
C ILE A 5 17.07 37.30 -25.37
N GLU A 6 16.13 36.45 -24.99
CA GLU A 6 16.35 35.00 -25.00
C GLU A 6 16.45 34.54 -26.46
N MET A 7 17.65 34.19 -26.91
CA MET A 7 17.83 33.62 -28.25
C MET A 7 17.30 32.18 -28.25
N PRO A 8 16.48 31.78 -29.24
CA PRO A 8 16.01 30.40 -29.34
C PRO A 8 17.21 29.45 -29.42
N THR A 9 17.34 28.56 -28.44
CA THR A 9 18.27 27.44 -28.55
C THR A 9 17.71 26.39 -29.50
N TYR A 10 18.55 25.52 -30.05
CA TYR A 10 18.10 24.45 -30.97
C TYR A 10 16.92 23.64 -30.41
N ARG A 11 16.91 23.38 -29.09
CA ARG A 11 15.81 22.70 -28.41
C ARG A 11 14.51 23.47 -28.48
N THR A 12 14.53 24.79 -28.28
CA THR A 12 13.33 25.64 -28.32
C THR A 12 12.87 25.89 -29.76
N ALA A 13 13.79 25.97 -30.72
CA ALA A 13 13.48 26.22 -32.13
C ALA A 13 12.93 25.00 -32.88
N ALA A 14 13.26 23.78 -32.43
CA ALA A 14 12.84 22.52 -33.04
C ALA A 14 11.61 21.89 -32.35
N VAL A 15 11.02 22.54 -31.35
CA VAL A 15 9.80 22.04 -30.68
C VAL A 15 8.61 22.21 -31.62
N ASP A 16 8.04 21.07 -32.01
CA ASP A 16 6.72 21.02 -32.61
C ASP A 16 5.67 20.96 -31.50
N VAL A 17 5.02 22.09 -31.26
CA VAL A 17 4.02 22.27 -30.21
C VAL A 17 2.82 21.34 -30.41
N VAL A 18 2.44 21.06 -31.66
CA VAL A 18 1.26 20.23 -31.96
C VAL A 18 1.56 18.76 -31.67
N ASN A 19 2.68 18.26 -32.18
CA ASN A 19 3.09 16.87 -31.94
C ASN A 19 3.39 16.60 -30.45
N ASN A 20 3.95 17.57 -29.73
CA ASN A 20 4.21 17.42 -28.29
C ASN A 20 2.91 17.31 -27.48
N ASP A 21 1.89 18.12 -27.83
CA ASP A 21 0.59 18.08 -27.14
C ASP A 21 -0.15 16.75 -27.39
N GLU A 22 -0.08 16.22 -28.62
CA GLU A 22 -0.64 14.90 -28.95
C GLU A 22 0.06 13.76 -28.19
N GLU A 23 1.39 13.76 -28.13
CA GLU A 23 2.17 12.76 -27.39
C GLU A 23 1.92 12.87 -25.87
N LEU A 24 1.78 14.08 -25.35
CA LEU A 24 1.44 14.32 -23.95
C LEU A 24 0.06 13.77 -23.60
N ARG A 25 -0.95 14.00 -24.44
CA ARG A 25 -2.31 13.45 -24.26
C ARG A 25 -2.29 11.93 -24.24
N LEU A 26 -1.63 11.30 -25.21
CA LEU A 26 -1.49 9.84 -25.24
C LEU A 26 -0.80 9.30 -23.98
N SER A 27 0.24 9.99 -23.51
CA SER A 27 0.96 9.59 -22.29
C SER A 27 0.09 9.67 -21.04
N LEU A 28 -0.79 10.68 -20.96
CA LEU A 28 -1.74 10.85 -19.86
C LEU A 28 -2.84 9.79 -19.90
N ASP A 29 -3.43 9.51 -21.08
CA ASP A 29 -4.46 8.48 -21.25
C ASP A 29 -3.94 7.10 -20.83
N LEU A 30 -2.73 6.74 -21.26
CA LEU A 30 -2.09 5.48 -20.87
C LEU A 30 -1.82 5.37 -19.36
N LEU A 31 -1.55 6.50 -18.71
CA LEU A 31 -1.35 6.58 -17.27
C LEU A 31 -2.67 6.42 -16.53
N GLU A 32 -3.74 7.06 -17.00
CA GLU A 32 -5.09 6.91 -16.48
C GLU A 32 -5.57 5.46 -16.58
N GLU A 33 -5.44 4.81 -17.76
CA GLU A 33 -5.80 3.40 -17.93
C GLU A 33 -5.07 2.49 -16.94
N ARG A 34 -3.78 2.74 -16.67
CA ARG A 34 -3.00 1.97 -15.70
C ARG A 34 -3.50 2.19 -14.28
N GLN A 35 -3.84 3.43 -13.91
CA GLN A 35 -4.39 3.74 -12.60
C GLN A 35 -5.76 3.10 -12.40
N GLU A 36 -6.65 3.17 -13.38
CA GLU A 36 -7.95 2.50 -13.34
C GLU A 36 -7.79 0.98 -13.20
N ARG A 37 -6.92 0.36 -13.99
CA ARG A 37 -6.64 -1.09 -13.86
C ARG A 37 -6.09 -1.44 -12.47
N ALA A 38 -5.20 -0.62 -11.92
CA ALA A 38 -4.63 -0.83 -10.60
C ALA A 38 -5.72 -0.74 -9.50
N THR A 39 -6.57 0.29 -9.54
CA THR A 39 -7.65 0.48 -8.56
C THR A 39 -8.69 -0.66 -8.63
N VAL A 40 -9.07 -1.10 -9.83
CA VAL A 40 -9.97 -2.26 -10.01
C VAL A 40 -9.34 -3.54 -9.47
N CYS A 41 -8.06 -3.78 -9.75
CA CYS A 41 -7.33 -4.94 -9.22
C CYS A 41 -7.27 -4.91 -7.69
N GLU A 42 -6.96 -3.76 -7.09
CA GLU A 42 -6.89 -3.56 -5.65
C GLU A 42 -8.24 -3.80 -4.98
N ALA A 43 -9.31 -3.20 -5.52
CA ALA A 43 -10.68 -3.39 -5.02
C ALA A 43 -11.08 -4.87 -5.06
N ARG A 44 -10.74 -5.58 -6.15
CA ARG A 44 -10.98 -7.02 -6.29
C ARG A 44 -10.20 -7.83 -5.26
N ALA A 45 -8.93 -7.51 -5.03
CA ALA A 45 -8.09 -8.20 -4.05
C ALA A 45 -8.63 -8.01 -2.62
N LYS A 46 -8.98 -6.77 -2.24
CA LYS A 46 -9.58 -6.45 -0.94
C LYS A 46 -10.91 -7.19 -0.74
N SER A 47 -11.79 -7.19 -1.74
CA SER A 47 -13.07 -7.92 -1.69
C SER A 47 -12.86 -9.42 -1.51
N LYS A 48 -11.90 -10.02 -2.22
CA LYS A 48 -11.55 -11.44 -2.09
C LYS A 48 -11.04 -11.76 -0.68
N MET A 49 -10.17 -10.92 -0.12
CA MET A 49 -9.68 -11.07 1.25
C MET A 49 -10.82 -10.99 2.27
N MET A 50 -11.67 -9.97 2.18
CA MET A 50 -12.77 -9.76 3.11
C MET A 50 -13.74 -10.96 3.11
N LYS A 51 -14.10 -11.48 1.93
CA LYS A 51 -14.94 -12.68 1.82
C LYS A 51 -14.31 -13.91 2.49
N TYR A 52 -13.01 -14.14 2.27
CA TYR A 52 -12.30 -15.28 2.86
C TYR A 52 -12.30 -15.25 4.38
N TYR A 53 -11.97 -14.10 4.97
CA TYR A 53 -11.92 -13.99 6.42
C TYR A 53 -13.32 -13.97 7.04
N ASN A 54 -14.26 -13.23 6.48
CA ASN A 54 -15.63 -13.19 7.00
C ASN A 54 -16.31 -14.57 6.97
N ALA A 55 -16.06 -15.39 5.95
CA ALA A 55 -16.57 -16.75 5.90
C ALA A 55 -15.97 -17.68 6.96
N ARG A 56 -14.81 -17.33 7.53
CA ARG A 56 -14.06 -18.14 8.51
C ARG A 56 -14.25 -17.68 9.95
N VAL A 57 -14.75 -16.48 10.17
CA VAL A 57 -15.13 -16.02 11.51
C VAL A 57 -16.30 -16.88 11.98
N ARG A 58 -16.06 -17.68 13.02
CA ARG A 58 -17.14 -18.36 13.74
C ARG A 58 -17.74 -17.38 14.72
N GLY A 59 -19.04 -17.10 14.60
CA GLY A 59 -19.76 -16.37 15.63
C GLY A 59 -19.85 -17.22 16.89
N VAL A 60 -18.93 -17.02 17.83
CA VAL A 60 -18.97 -17.64 19.15
C VAL A 60 -19.52 -16.61 20.13
N ALA A 61 -20.69 -16.88 20.69
CA ALA A 61 -21.21 -16.12 21.80
C ALA A 61 -20.67 -16.74 23.09
N PHE A 62 -19.82 -15.99 23.79
CA PHE A 62 -19.36 -16.39 25.11
C PHE A 62 -20.41 -16.06 26.17
N LYS A 63 -20.71 -17.02 27.03
CA LYS A 63 -21.47 -16.81 28.25
C LYS A 63 -20.52 -16.42 29.39
N PRO A 64 -21.00 -15.68 30.39
CA PRO A 64 -20.28 -15.53 31.65
C PRO A 64 -19.87 -16.92 32.18
N SER A 65 -18.60 -17.08 32.55
CA SER A 65 -17.94 -18.34 32.97
C SER A 65 -17.37 -19.26 31.86
N ASP A 66 -17.52 -18.95 30.57
CA ASP A 66 -16.91 -19.76 29.48
C ASP A 66 -15.37 -19.71 29.48
N PHE A 67 -14.80 -18.60 29.93
CA PHE A 67 -13.37 -18.47 30.20
C PHE A 67 -13.16 -18.05 31.65
N VAL A 68 -12.45 -18.89 32.40
CA VAL A 68 -11.83 -18.50 33.65
C VAL A 68 -10.37 -18.22 33.36
N TYR A 69 -9.91 -16.99 33.62
CA TYR A 69 -8.48 -16.70 33.64
C TYR A 69 -7.84 -17.59 34.71
N ARG A 70 -7.19 -18.68 34.30
CA ARG A 70 -6.38 -19.50 35.19
C ARG A 70 -5.08 -18.72 35.39
N SER A 71 -4.84 -18.21 36.60
CA SER A 71 -3.51 -17.74 36.97
C SER A 71 -2.53 -18.88 36.76
N ASN A 72 -1.57 -18.69 35.86
CA ASN A 72 -0.55 -19.69 35.54
C ASN A 72 0.61 -19.56 36.54
N ASP A 73 0.35 -19.83 37.82
CA ASP A 73 1.41 -19.86 38.86
C ASP A 73 2.52 -20.87 38.52
N ALA A 74 2.22 -21.87 37.68
CA ALA A 74 3.18 -22.88 37.22
C ALA A 74 4.16 -22.38 36.13
N SER A 75 3.99 -21.16 35.61
CA SER A 75 4.91 -20.57 34.62
C SER A 75 5.83 -19.48 35.17
N HIS A 76 5.80 -19.22 36.48
CA HIS A 76 6.90 -18.55 37.15
C HIS A 76 8.11 -19.51 37.17
N ALA A 77 8.84 -19.56 36.05
CA ALA A 77 10.24 -19.97 36.10
C ALA A 77 10.90 -19.07 37.15
N ILE A 78 11.21 -19.67 38.31
CA ILE A 78 12.10 -19.04 39.29
C ILE A 78 13.31 -18.56 38.49
N ALA A 79 13.66 -17.29 38.63
CA ALA A 79 14.89 -16.74 38.09
C ALA A 79 16.08 -17.45 38.76
N GLY A 80 16.37 -18.66 38.31
CA GLY A 80 17.45 -19.52 38.76
C GLY A 80 18.68 -19.26 37.90
N GLU A 81 19.61 -18.52 38.50
CA GLU A 81 21.05 -18.53 38.26
C GLU A 81 21.57 -18.83 36.84
N LYS A 82 21.98 -17.75 36.16
CA LYS A 82 23.23 -17.59 35.41
C LYS A 82 23.85 -18.87 34.82
N LEU A 83 23.53 -19.16 33.55
CA LEU A 83 24.31 -20.09 32.73
C LEU A 83 25.43 -19.34 31.99
N GLY A 84 26.62 -19.30 32.61
CA GLY A 84 27.87 -18.95 31.92
C GLY A 84 28.50 -20.19 31.27
N PRO A 85 29.18 -20.07 30.11
CA PRO A 85 29.69 -21.22 29.37
C PRO A 85 30.96 -21.80 30.01
N LYS A 86 31.16 -23.11 29.81
CA LYS A 86 32.44 -23.79 30.07
C LYS A 86 33.44 -23.53 28.96
#